data_AF-A0A419QLE6-F1
#
_entry.id   AF-A0A419QLE6-F1
#
_cell.length_a   1.000
_cell.length_b   1.000
_cell.length_c   1.000
_cell.angle_alpha   90.00
_cell.angle_beta   90.00
_cell.angle_gamma   90.00
#
_symmetry.space_group_name_H-M   'P 1'
#
loop_
_entity.id
_entity.type
_entity.pdbx_description
1 polymer ?
#
loop_
_entity_poly.entity_id
_entity_poly.type
_entity_poly.pdbx_seq_one_letter_code
_entity_poly.pdbx_strand_id
1 'polypeptide(L)'
;MVKINVLKFGKVEEVVVKKILEIINDTYNQIKQSKIEIVDLHIFEKSSTMNLFMVEEKRKLGILTSNFEESYFATHDAWYGIPRIFLCLEKIKEKPWMVVVGGLRHEVAHTILHGSPEYYILTLPKAFKKLNLPLKILENLTYLVSVAVKDYEVTRLLYNEGFVEDQVAYCKYFLKPTIEDLKDWETAKLNPLTKIIFLTAYIKNLCCATPLLKDKNFGLEIEKAINESLIFLPKEIASKIFRVIKATEKFGLDTHQNIEILSVEIVKNFIVKPNG
;
A
#
# COMPACT_ATOMS: atom_id res chain seq x y z
N MET A 1 20.49 7.41 15.40
CA MET A 1 19.58 6.29 15.74
C MET A 1 18.19 6.87 15.88
N VAL A 2 17.19 6.29 15.22
CA VAL A 2 15.80 6.78 15.27
C VAL A 2 15.20 6.50 16.64
N LYS A 3 14.54 7.48 17.26
CA LYS A 3 13.82 7.29 18.51
C LYS A 3 12.44 6.69 18.24
N ILE A 4 12.16 5.53 18.82
CA ILE A 4 10.84 4.87 18.66
C ILE A 4 10.06 5.03 19.95
N ASN A 5 8.94 5.74 19.89
CA ASN A 5 8.00 5.88 21.00
C ASN A 5 6.92 4.80 20.88
N VAL A 6 6.80 3.92 21.87
CA VAL A 6 5.91 2.74 21.79
C VAL A 6 4.64 2.97 22.59
N LEU A 7 3.50 2.96 21.91
CA LEU A 7 2.17 3.01 22.51
C LEU A 7 1.49 1.64 22.38
N LYS A 8 0.91 1.15 23.47
CA LYS A 8 0.31 -0.20 23.54
C LYS A 8 -1.17 -0.08 23.89
N PHE A 9 -2.01 -0.81 23.16
CA PHE A 9 -3.46 -0.79 23.33
C PHE A 9 -4.00 -2.22 23.51
N GLY A 10 -4.38 -2.54 24.74
CA GLY A 10 -4.81 -3.89 25.15
C GLY A 10 -3.67 -4.73 25.72
N LYS A 11 -3.80 -6.06 25.66
CA LYS A 11 -2.80 -7.01 26.16
C LYS A 11 -1.69 -7.20 25.13
N VAL A 12 -0.58 -6.49 25.31
CA VAL A 12 0.60 -6.52 24.45
C VAL A 12 1.79 -7.04 25.25
N GLU A 13 2.28 -8.24 24.90
CA GLU A 13 3.42 -8.87 25.59
C GLU A 13 4.76 -8.24 25.21
N GLU A 14 5.62 -7.96 26.20
CA GLU A 14 6.94 -7.34 25.98
C GLU A 14 7.84 -8.16 25.05
N VAL A 15 7.75 -9.49 25.09
CA VAL A 15 8.55 -10.36 24.21
C VAL A 15 8.21 -10.13 22.73
N VAL A 16 6.94 -9.87 22.42
CA VAL A 16 6.49 -9.56 21.06
C VAL A 16 6.97 -8.17 20.65
N VAL A 17 6.85 -7.19 21.54
CA VAL A 17 7.32 -5.81 21.32
C VAL A 17 8.82 -5.79 21.02
N LYS A 18 9.61 -6.55 21.79
CA LYS A 18 11.06 -6.63 21.59
C LYS A 18 11.41 -7.18 20.20
N LYS A 19 10.76 -8.27 19.76
CA LYS A 19 10.97 -8.84 18.42
C LYS A 19 10.60 -7.87 17.29
N ILE A 20 9.51 -7.12 17.46
CA ILE A 20 9.09 -6.09 16.50
C ILE A 20 10.13 -4.97 16.44
N LEU A 21 10.58 -4.48 17.60
CA LEU A 21 11.58 -3.42 17.69
C LEU A 21 12.94 -3.84 17.11
N GLU A 22 13.35 -5.11 17.27
CA GLU A 22 14.57 -5.63 16.64
C GLU A 22 14.49 -5.44 15.11
N ILE A 23 13.42 -5.89 14.47
CA ILE A 23 13.22 -5.73 13.02
C ILE A 23 13.20 -4.26 12.61
N ILE A 24 12.45 -3.41 13.33
CA ILE A 24 12.33 -1.99 13.00
C ILE A 24 13.69 -1.28 13.11
N ASN A 25 14.43 -1.52 14.19
CA ASN A 25 15.74 -0.91 14.41
C ASN A 25 16.76 -1.40 13.38
N ASP A 26 16.78 -2.70 13.09
CA ASP A 26 17.66 -3.28 12.05
C ASP A 26 17.41 -2.61 10.69
N THR A 27 16.14 -2.37 10.38
CA THR A 27 15.75 -1.71 9.12
C THR A 27 16.25 -0.27 9.06
N TYR A 28 16.04 0.55 10.10
CA TYR A 28 16.58 1.91 10.14
C TYR A 28 18.11 1.95 10.10
N ASN A 29 18.78 0.99 10.75
CA ASN A 29 20.23 0.94 10.78
C ASN A 29 20.83 0.59 9.41
N GLN A 30 20.16 -0.26 8.65
CA GLN A 30 20.57 -0.63 7.30
C GLN A 30 20.32 0.51 6.31
N ILE A 31 19.15 1.16 6.38
CA ILE A 31 18.78 2.27 5.49
C ILE A 31 19.39 3.59 6.02
N LYS A 32 20.67 3.81 5.73
CA LYS A 32 21.50 4.90 6.29
C LYS A 32 21.05 6.32 5.93
N GLN A 33 20.09 6.51 5.03
CA GLN A 33 19.65 7.81 4.52
C GLN A 33 18.43 8.40 5.25
N SER A 34 18.00 7.79 6.36
CA SER A 34 16.87 8.27 7.13
C SER A 34 17.14 9.65 7.75
N LYS A 35 16.35 10.66 7.36
CA LYS A 35 16.23 11.95 8.08
C LYS A 35 15.29 11.88 9.28
N ILE A 36 14.74 10.69 9.56
CA ILE A 36 13.72 10.50 10.59
C ILE A 36 14.38 10.47 11.96
N GLU A 37 13.96 11.38 12.84
CA GLU A 37 14.48 11.45 14.21
C GLU A 37 13.60 10.66 15.18
N ILE A 38 12.29 10.65 14.96
CA ILE A 38 11.30 10.03 15.84
C ILE A 38 10.16 9.39 15.04
N VAL A 39 9.71 8.23 15.51
CA VAL A 39 8.53 7.50 15.01
C VAL A 39 7.69 7.02 16.18
N ASP A 40 6.37 7.15 16.07
CA ASP A 40 5.45 6.52 17.02
C ASP A 40 5.02 5.13 16.55
N LEU A 41 5.29 4.10 17.35
CA LEU A 41 4.87 2.74 17.11
C LEU A 41 3.63 2.43 17.98
N HIS A 42 2.46 2.35 17.34
CA HIS A 42 1.20 2.01 17.97
C HIS A 42 0.92 0.52 17.80
N ILE A 43 0.81 -0.22 18.89
CA ILE A 43 0.60 -1.67 18.89
C ILE A 43 -0.75 -1.98 19.53
N PHE A 44 -1.65 -2.55 18.73
CA PHE A 44 -3.00 -2.92 19.14
C PHE A 44 -3.11 -4.44 19.29
N GLU A 45 -3.73 -4.89 20.37
CA GLU A 45 -4.08 -6.30 20.55
C GLU A 45 -5.06 -6.76 19.46
N LYS A 46 -6.09 -5.94 19.17
CA LYS A 46 -7.24 -6.30 18.33
C LYS A 46 -7.41 -5.37 17.15
N SER A 47 -7.87 -5.93 16.03
CA SER A 47 -8.19 -5.19 14.81
C SER A 47 -9.31 -4.17 15.00
N SER A 48 -10.33 -4.52 15.79
CA SER A 48 -11.46 -3.62 16.08
C SER A 48 -11.02 -2.33 16.77
N THR A 49 -10.12 -2.42 17.76
CA THR A 49 -9.57 -1.25 18.47
C THR A 49 -8.74 -0.38 17.54
N MET A 50 -7.88 -0.99 16.72
CA MET A 50 -7.07 -0.27 15.74
C MET A 50 -7.96 0.46 14.72
N ASN A 51 -8.98 -0.21 14.17
CA ASN A 51 -9.88 0.38 13.19
C ASN A 51 -10.67 1.56 13.77
N LEU A 52 -11.21 1.41 14.98
CA LEU A 52 -11.90 2.51 15.68
C LEU A 52 -10.98 3.70 15.94
N PHE A 53 -9.73 3.44 16.36
CA PHE A 53 -8.73 4.49 16.55
C PHE A 53 -8.47 5.24 15.24
N MET A 54 -8.21 4.53 14.14
CA MET A 54 -7.93 5.14 12.83
C MET A 54 -9.12 5.94 12.29
N VAL A 55 -10.35 5.44 12.43
CA VAL A 55 -11.57 6.17 12.02
C VAL A 55 -11.71 7.47 12.80
N GLU A 56 -11.47 7.43 14.10
CA GLU A 56 -11.56 8.61 14.96
C GLU A 56 -10.47 9.64 14.62
N GLU A 57 -9.25 9.19 14.32
CA GLU A 57 -8.16 10.08 13.86
C GLU A 57 -8.49 10.74 12.52
N LYS A 58 -8.97 9.97 11.53
CA LYS A 58 -9.44 10.53 10.25
C LYS A 58 -10.55 11.55 10.47
N ARG A 59 -11.52 11.25 11.35
CA ARG A 59 -12.63 12.15 11.68
C ARG A 59 -12.16 13.47 12.29
N LYS A 60 -11.22 13.44 13.24
CA LYS A 60 -10.65 14.64 13.87
C LYS A 60 -9.94 15.55 12.87
N LEU A 61 -9.29 14.95 11.88
CA LEU A 61 -8.53 15.66 10.86
C LEU A 61 -9.37 16.02 9.61
N GLY A 62 -10.66 15.66 9.59
CA GLY A 62 -11.52 15.88 8.43
C GLY A 62 -11.09 15.09 7.18
N ILE A 63 -10.37 13.97 7.36
CA ILE A 63 -9.96 13.10 6.26
C ILE A 63 -11.18 12.33 5.77
N LEU A 64 -11.62 12.64 4.56
CA LEU A 64 -12.85 12.11 3.98
C LEU A 64 -12.64 10.80 3.21
N THR A 65 -11.43 10.27 3.05
CA THR A 65 -11.20 9.06 2.25
C THR A 65 -11.87 7.83 2.89
N SER A 66 -12.38 6.92 2.05
CA SER A 66 -12.87 5.62 2.54
C SER A 66 -11.77 4.82 3.27
N ASN A 67 -12.17 3.86 4.10
CA ASN A 67 -11.23 2.98 4.80
C ASN A 67 -10.75 1.86 3.87
N PHE A 68 -9.57 2.05 3.27
CA PHE A 68 -8.95 1.05 2.40
C PHE A 68 -7.87 0.23 3.13
N GLU A 69 -7.60 0.52 4.41
CA GLU A 69 -6.51 -0.06 5.19
C GLU A 69 -6.95 -1.23 6.08
N GLU A 70 -8.25 -1.53 6.14
CA GLU A 70 -8.84 -2.44 7.14
C GLU A 70 -8.37 -3.90 7.03
N SER A 71 -7.77 -4.33 5.92
CA SER A 71 -7.27 -5.70 5.74
C SER A 71 -5.82 -5.89 6.18
N TYR A 72 -5.04 -4.82 6.36
CA TYR A 72 -3.61 -4.92 6.66
C TYR A 72 -3.35 -5.12 8.16
N PHE A 73 -2.28 -5.83 8.49
CA PHE A 73 -1.81 -6.00 9.87
C PHE A 73 -0.90 -4.85 10.31
N ALA A 74 -0.36 -4.11 9.37
CA ALA A 74 0.50 -2.95 9.57
C ALA A 74 0.06 -1.83 8.62
N THR A 75 0.15 -0.58 9.04
CA THR A 75 -0.05 0.60 8.20
C THR A 75 0.71 1.79 8.78
N HIS A 76 0.88 2.85 8.00
CA HIS A 76 1.55 4.07 8.43
C HIS A 76 0.71 5.32 8.12
N ASP A 77 0.91 6.36 8.93
CA ASP A 77 0.60 7.72 8.53
C ASP A 77 1.68 8.71 8.98
N ALA A 78 1.58 9.96 8.53
CA ALA A 78 2.35 11.07 9.05
C ALA A 78 1.49 12.31 9.26
N TRP A 79 0.20 12.14 9.59
CA TRP A 79 -0.78 13.23 9.57
C TRP A 79 -0.48 14.36 10.56
N TYR A 80 0.18 14.05 11.67
CA TYR A 80 0.52 15.01 12.73
C TYR A 80 1.96 15.54 12.63
N GLY A 81 2.67 15.26 11.54
CA GLY A 81 4.07 15.67 11.37
C GLY A 81 5.10 14.73 11.99
N ILE A 82 4.67 13.74 12.78
CA ILE A 82 5.49 12.62 13.23
C ILE A 82 4.98 11.36 12.51
N PRO A 83 5.84 10.58 11.84
CA PRO A 83 5.43 9.33 11.23
C PRO A 83 5.01 8.32 12.31
N ARG A 84 3.90 7.64 12.06
CA ARG A 84 3.28 6.67 12.96
C ARG A 84 3.14 5.34 12.23
N ILE A 85 3.55 4.26 12.88
CA ILE A 85 3.32 2.88 12.42
C ILE A 85 2.28 2.26 13.33
N PHE A 86 1.23 1.68 12.76
CA PHE A 86 0.17 0.99 13.49
C PHE A 86 0.24 -0.50 13.21
N LEU A 87 0.27 -1.32 14.26
CA LEU A 87 0.34 -2.78 14.17
C LEU A 87 -0.85 -3.43 14.88
N CYS A 88 -1.42 -4.45 14.26
CA CYS A 88 -2.46 -5.30 14.84
C CYS A 88 -1.91 -6.70 15.16
N LEU A 89 -1.76 -7.02 16.45
CA LEU A 89 -1.20 -8.30 16.89
C LEU A 89 -2.10 -9.50 16.56
N GLU A 90 -3.43 -9.35 16.67
CA GLU A 90 -4.41 -10.35 16.23
C GLU A 90 -4.14 -10.78 14.78
N LYS A 91 -3.97 -9.81 13.87
CA LYS A 91 -3.68 -10.10 12.46
C LYS A 91 -2.28 -10.66 12.24
N ILE A 92 -1.27 -10.20 12.99
CA ILE A 92 0.11 -10.73 12.90
C ILE A 92 0.15 -12.23 13.23
N LYS A 93 -0.59 -12.68 14.23
CA LYS A 93 -0.61 -14.10 14.68
C LYS A 93 -1.04 -15.07 13.57
N GLU A 94 -1.83 -14.62 12.61
CA GLU A 94 -2.35 -15.42 11.51
C GLU A 94 -1.43 -15.46 10.29
N LYS A 95 -0.24 -14.85 10.36
CA LYS A 95 0.62 -14.62 9.19
C LYS A 95 1.94 -15.36 9.33
N PRO A 96 2.49 -15.91 8.24
CA PRO A 96 3.85 -16.44 8.25
C PRO A 96 4.83 -15.35 8.68
N TRP A 97 5.81 -15.70 9.51
CA TRP A 97 6.74 -14.72 10.08
C TRP A 97 7.48 -13.89 9.03
N MET A 98 7.83 -14.48 7.88
CA MET A 98 8.49 -13.76 6.80
C MET A 98 7.63 -12.65 6.18
N VAL A 99 6.31 -12.84 6.14
CA VAL A 99 5.35 -11.81 5.73
C VAL A 99 5.30 -10.68 6.76
N VAL A 100 5.37 -11.03 8.05
CA VAL A 100 5.40 -10.05 9.15
C VAL A 100 6.67 -9.21 9.07
N VAL A 101 7.84 -9.84 8.91
CA VAL A 101 9.12 -9.13 8.72
C VAL A 101 9.03 -8.19 7.51
N GLY A 102 8.52 -8.69 6.38
CA GLY A 102 8.37 -7.89 5.16
C GLY A 102 7.46 -6.67 5.35
N GLY A 103 6.30 -6.84 6.01
CA GLY A 103 5.39 -5.72 6.26
C GLY A 103 5.93 -4.72 7.29
N LEU A 104 6.67 -5.17 8.31
CA LEU A 104 7.33 -4.26 9.25
C LEU A 104 8.38 -3.40 8.54
N ARG A 105 9.21 -4.02 7.69
CA ARG A 105 10.19 -3.32 6.84
C ARG A 105 9.51 -2.35 5.88
N HIS A 106 8.39 -2.76 5.29
CA HIS A 106 7.55 -1.96 4.40
C HIS A 106 7.08 -0.67 5.09
N GLU A 107 6.49 -0.77 6.28
CA GLU A 107 6.04 0.41 7.02
C GLU A 107 7.21 1.29 7.49
N VAL A 108 8.36 0.71 7.86
CA VAL A 108 9.56 1.50 8.19
C VAL A 108 10.02 2.30 6.97
N ALA A 109 10.10 1.68 5.80
CA ALA A 109 10.47 2.37 4.57
C ALA A 109 9.45 3.46 4.18
N HIS A 110 8.16 3.26 4.48
CA HIS A 110 7.18 4.35 4.36
C HIS A 110 7.49 5.53 5.26
N THR A 111 7.95 5.32 6.51
CA THR A 111 8.36 6.47 7.35
C THR A 111 9.55 7.22 6.75
N ILE A 112 10.46 6.54 6.05
CA ILE A 112 11.67 7.13 5.48
C ILE A 112 11.32 7.96 4.23
N LEU A 113 10.49 7.41 3.34
CA LEU A 113 10.11 8.06 2.08
C LEU A 113 8.95 9.04 2.24
N HIS A 114 7.96 8.67 3.04
CA HIS A 114 6.64 9.29 3.11
C HIS A 114 6.27 9.75 4.53
N GLY A 115 7.26 9.95 5.41
CA GLY A 115 7.08 10.28 6.82
C GLY A 115 6.74 11.74 7.13
N SER A 116 6.36 12.53 6.12
CA SER A 116 5.97 13.93 6.27
C SER A 116 4.52 14.16 5.79
N PRO A 117 3.82 15.18 6.33
CA PRO A 117 2.45 15.48 5.95
C PRO A 117 2.26 15.81 4.46
N GLU A 118 3.30 16.27 3.76
CA GLU A 118 3.22 16.67 2.35
C GLU A 118 2.76 15.52 1.44
N TYR A 119 3.11 14.27 1.76
CA TYR A 119 2.65 13.07 1.05
C TYR A 119 1.17 12.70 1.29
N TYR A 120 0.48 13.46 2.14
CA TYR A 120 -0.95 13.35 2.41
C TYR A 120 -1.74 14.55 1.87
N ILE A 121 -1.05 15.60 1.40
CA ILE A 121 -1.68 16.75 0.72
C ILE A 121 -1.79 16.40 -0.77
N LEU A 122 -2.82 15.61 -1.10
CA LEU A 122 -3.02 15.13 -2.46
C LEU A 122 -3.77 16.16 -3.31
N THR A 123 -3.13 16.61 -4.39
CA THR A 123 -3.81 17.38 -5.44
C THR A 123 -4.47 16.44 -6.43
N LEU A 124 -5.70 16.75 -6.85
CA LEU A 124 -6.39 15.99 -7.90
C LEU A 124 -5.55 15.94 -9.19
N PRO A 125 -5.16 14.74 -9.68
CA PRO A 125 -4.39 14.59 -10.91
C PRO A 125 -5.07 15.24 -12.11
N LYS A 126 -4.28 15.77 -13.05
CA LYS A 126 -4.80 16.48 -14.24
C LYS A 126 -5.69 15.56 -15.08
N ALA A 127 -5.33 14.28 -15.17
CA ALA A 127 -6.15 13.27 -15.83
C ALA A 127 -7.56 13.15 -15.23
N PHE A 128 -7.68 13.27 -13.89
CA PHE A 128 -8.95 13.14 -13.18
C PHE A 128 -9.80 14.42 -13.20
N LYS A 129 -9.17 15.61 -13.24
CA LYS A 129 -9.88 16.90 -13.35
C LYS A 129 -10.80 17.02 -14.57
N LYS A 130 -10.52 16.27 -15.62
CA LYS A 130 -11.29 16.30 -16.88
C LYS A 130 -12.47 15.32 -16.88
N LEU A 131 -12.62 14.52 -15.83
CA LEU A 131 -13.67 13.50 -15.74
C LEU A 131 -14.93 14.07 -15.12
N ASN A 132 -16.09 13.75 -15.71
CA ASN A 132 -17.38 14.08 -15.13
C ASN A 132 -17.81 12.99 -14.14
N LEU A 133 -17.10 12.88 -13.01
CA LEU A 133 -17.38 11.91 -11.93
C LEU A 133 -17.69 12.64 -10.62
N PRO A 134 -18.46 12.03 -9.70
CA PRO A 134 -18.67 12.60 -8.38
C PRO A 134 -17.34 12.87 -7.67
N LEU A 135 -17.21 14.01 -6.99
CA LEU A 135 -15.98 14.42 -6.30
C LEU A 135 -15.44 13.33 -5.37
N LYS A 136 -16.31 12.67 -4.62
CA LYS A 136 -15.96 11.56 -3.74
C LYS A 136 -15.24 10.39 -4.46
N ILE A 137 -15.64 10.09 -5.69
CA ILE A 137 -15.00 9.05 -6.51
C ILE A 137 -13.61 9.53 -6.94
N LEU A 138 -13.49 10.79 -7.36
CA LEU A 138 -12.21 11.38 -7.76
C LEU A 138 -11.21 11.42 -6.59
N GLU A 139 -11.67 11.75 -5.38
CA GLU A 139 -10.87 11.73 -4.15
C GLU A 139 -10.41 10.30 -3.82
N ASN A 140 -11.32 9.32 -3.85
CA ASN A 140 -10.96 7.92 -3.60
C ASN A 140 -9.98 7.38 -4.65
N LEU A 141 -10.14 7.71 -5.93
CA LEU A 141 -9.19 7.32 -6.97
C LEU A 141 -7.82 7.96 -6.77
N THR A 142 -7.79 9.26 -6.43
CA THR A 142 -6.55 9.98 -6.13
C THR A 142 -5.81 9.34 -4.96
N TYR A 143 -6.55 8.99 -3.90
CA TYR A 143 -6.00 8.31 -2.75
C TYR A 143 -5.42 6.94 -3.10
N LEU A 144 -6.20 6.08 -3.78
CA LEU A 144 -5.77 4.75 -4.16
C LEU A 144 -4.54 4.76 -5.10
N VAL A 145 -4.50 5.69 -6.06
CA VAL A 145 -3.33 5.89 -6.92
C VAL A 145 -2.11 6.31 -6.10
N SER A 146 -2.28 7.27 -5.18
CA SER A 146 -1.21 7.70 -4.27
C SER A 146 -0.66 6.53 -3.47
N VAL A 147 -1.52 5.69 -2.90
CA VAL A 147 -1.07 4.50 -2.15
C VAL A 147 -0.32 3.53 -3.07
N ALA A 148 -0.84 3.23 -4.27
CA ALA A 148 -0.17 2.33 -5.22
C ALA A 148 1.23 2.81 -5.63
N VAL A 149 1.40 4.12 -5.83
CA VAL A 149 2.70 4.73 -6.14
C VAL A 149 3.64 4.64 -4.94
N LYS A 150 3.18 5.01 -3.74
CA LYS A 150 4.00 4.97 -2.54
C LYS A 150 4.47 3.55 -2.20
N ASP A 151 3.59 2.55 -2.37
CA ASP A 151 3.95 1.15 -2.13
C ASP A 151 5.00 0.65 -3.13
N TYR A 152 4.90 1.04 -4.40
CA TYR A 152 5.95 0.79 -5.39
C TYR A 152 7.29 1.42 -4.95
N GLU A 153 7.27 2.69 -4.53
CA GLU A 153 8.48 3.42 -4.14
C GLU A 153 9.16 2.79 -2.93
N VAL A 154 8.37 2.33 -1.96
CA VAL A 154 8.84 1.59 -0.79
C VAL A 154 9.47 0.26 -1.17
N THR A 155 8.79 -0.59 -1.95
CA THR A 155 9.37 -1.88 -2.33
C THR A 155 10.62 -1.69 -3.19
N ARG A 156 10.67 -0.64 -4.02
CA ARG A 156 11.88 -0.28 -4.78
C ARG A 156 13.03 0.12 -3.86
N LEU A 157 12.79 0.92 -2.82
CA LEU A 157 13.80 1.26 -1.81
C LEU A 157 14.30 0.00 -1.11
N LEU A 158 13.39 -0.81 -0.56
CA LEU A 158 13.74 -2.01 0.20
C LEU A 158 14.53 -3.01 -0.64
N TYR A 159 14.12 -3.21 -1.90
CA TYR A 159 14.87 -4.02 -2.85
C TYR A 159 16.30 -3.51 -3.05
N ASN A 160 16.47 -2.20 -3.26
CA ASN A 160 17.79 -1.60 -3.48
C ASN A 160 18.68 -1.67 -2.22
N GLU A 161 18.08 -1.69 -1.03
CA GLU A 161 18.76 -1.87 0.25
C GLU A 161 19.02 -3.35 0.60
N GLY A 162 18.61 -4.29 -0.26
CA GLY A 162 18.88 -5.72 -0.12
C GLY A 162 17.84 -6.51 0.67
N PHE A 163 16.68 -5.92 1.00
CA PHE A 163 15.55 -6.64 1.61
C PHE A 163 14.73 -7.31 0.51
N VAL A 164 15.17 -8.49 0.04
CA VAL A 164 14.54 -9.15 -1.11
C VAL A 164 13.56 -10.24 -0.66
N GLU A 165 14.01 -11.21 0.12
CA GLU A 165 13.25 -12.43 0.44
C GLU A 165 11.98 -12.13 1.25
N ASP A 166 12.06 -11.20 2.21
CA ASP A 166 10.91 -10.79 3.01
C ASP A 166 9.90 -9.98 2.20
N GLN A 167 10.37 -9.17 1.24
CA GLN A 167 9.50 -8.42 0.34
C GLN A 167 8.82 -9.30 -0.69
N VAL A 168 9.52 -10.33 -1.19
CA VAL A 168 8.92 -11.37 -2.03
C VAL A 168 7.83 -12.12 -1.27
N ALA A 169 8.10 -12.54 -0.03
CA ALA A 169 7.11 -13.20 0.82
C ALA A 169 5.89 -12.31 1.09
N TYR A 170 6.13 -11.04 1.43
CA TYR A 170 5.09 -10.03 1.67
C TYR A 170 4.22 -9.80 0.43
N CYS A 171 4.82 -9.48 -0.71
CA CYS A 171 4.10 -9.21 -1.95
C CYS A 171 3.27 -10.42 -2.39
N LYS A 172 3.87 -11.62 -2.41
CA LYS A 172 3.15 -12.85 -2.78
C LYS A 172 1.96 -13.14 -1.87
N TYR A 173 2.07 -12.82 -0.59
CA TYR A 173 0.96 -13.01 0.35
C TYR A 173 -0.24 -12.14 -0.02
N PHE A 174 -0.02 -10.85 -0.30
CA PHE A 174 -1.09 -9.90 -0.65
C PHE A 174 -1.55 -9.95 -2.11
N LEU A 175 -0.78 -10.60 -2.99
CA LEU A 175 -1.21 -10.90 -4.36
C LEU A 175 -2.17 -12.09 -4.42
N LYS A 176 -2.20 -12.97 -3.41
CA LYS A 176 -3.07 -14.15 -3.44
C LYS A 176 -4.53 -13.72 -3.31
N PRO A 177 -5.40 -14.01 -4.30
CA PRO A 177 -6.81 -13.66 -4.22
C PRO A 177 -7.50 -14.38 -3.06
N THR A 178 -8.34 -13.65 -2.35
CA THR A 178 -9.19 -14.14 -1.26
C THR A 178 -10.62 -14.39 -1.75
N ILE A 179 -11.42 -15.12 -0.97
CA ILE A 179 -12.84 -15.31 -1.29
C ILE A 179 -13.58 -13.97 -1.26
N GLU A 180 -13.16 -13.07 -0.38
CA GLU A 180 -13.64 -11.71 -0.26
C GLU A 180 -13.36 -10.92 -1.55
N ASP A 181 -12.15 -11.00 -2.12
CA ASP A 181 -11.83 -10.33 -3.40
C ASP A 181 -12.76 -10.77 -4.53
N LEU A 182 -13.09 -12.07 -4.58
CA LEU A 182 -14.01 -12.61 -5.57
C LEU A 182 -15.43 -12.06 -5.37
N LYS A 183 -15.93 -12.01 -4.14
CA LYS A 183 -17.25 -11.46 -3.83
C LYS A 183 -17.32 -9.95 -4.12
N ASP A 184 -16.27 -9.23 -3.78
CA ASP A 184 -16.15 -7.80 -4.02
C ASP A 184 -16.14 -7.51 -5.52
N TRP A 185 -15.44 -8.33 -6.32
CA TRP A 185 -15.47 -8.24 -7.77
C TRP A 185 -16.86 -8.50 -8.35
N GLU A 186 -17.53 -9.57 -7.91
CA GLU A 186 -18.88 -9.93 -8.37
C GLU A 186 -19.90 -8.82 -8.11
N THR A 187 -19.71 -8.08 -7.02
CA THR A 187 -20.53 -6.90 -6.70
C THR A 187 -20.10 -5.68 -7.51
N ALA A 188 -18.79 -5.40 -7.56
CA ALA A 188 -18.24 -4.21 -8.19
C ALA A 188 -18.49 -4.19 -9.70
N LYS A 189 -18.46 -5.34 -10.39
CA LYS A 189 -18.65 -5.41 -11.84
C LYS A 189 -20.02 -4.92 -12.33
N LEU A 190 -21.02 -4.84 -11.45
CA LEU A 190 -22.38 -4.41 -11.76
C LEU A 190 -22.54 -2.88 -11.84
N ASN A 191 -21.61 -2.12 -11.25
CA ASN A 191 -21.63 -0.66 -11.25
C ASN A 191 -20.30 -0.10 -11.78
N PRO A 192 -20.31 0.73 -12.84
CA PRO A 192 -19.08 1.27 -13.42
C PRO A 192 -18.18 2.02 -12.43
N LEU A 193 -18.74 2.78 -11.49
CA LEU A 193 -17.96 3.55 -10.51
C LEU A 193 -17.31 2.62 -9.48
N THR A 194 -18.07 1.69 -8.92
CA THR A 194 -17.55 0.69 -7.98
C THR A 194 -16.50 -0.19 -8.65
N LYS A 195 -16.72 -0.56 -9.92
CA LYS A 195 -15.75 -1.30 -10.73
C LYS A 195 -14.41 -0.58 -10.84
N ILE A 196 -14.40 0.71 -11.16
CA ILE A 196 -13.14 1.47 -11.30
C ILE A 196 -12.42 1.58 -9.94
N ILE A 197 -13.16 1.81 -8.85
CA ILE A 197 -12.60 1.82 -7.49
C ILE A 197 -11.97 0.47 -7.14
N PHE A 198 -12.68 -0.63 -7.36
CA PHE A 198 -12.18 -1.98 -7.11
C PHE A 198 -10.89 -2.25 -7.90
N LEU A 199 -10.89 -1.99 -9.21
CA LEU A 199 -9.72 -2.22 -10.06
C LEU A 199 -8.53 -1.36 -9.64
N THR A 200 -8.76 -0.10 -9.26
CA THR A 200 -7.71 0.81 -8.80
C THR A 200 -7.15 0.37 -7.44
N ALA A 201 -8.01 -0.10 -6.53
CA ALA A 201 -7.59 -0.66 -5.25
C ALA A 201 -6.76 -1.93 -5.43
N TYR A 202 -7.16 -2.80 -6.37
CA TYR A 202 -6.42 -4.04 -6.66
C TYR A 202 -5.02 -3.76 -7.25
N ILE A 203 -4.89 -2.69 -8.06
CA ILE A 203 -3.62 -2.26 -8.65
C ILE A 203 -2.55 -1.92 -7.62
N LYS A 204 -2.94 -1.45 -6.43
CA LYS A 204 -2.01 -1.18 -5.33
C LYS A 204 -1.06 -2.35 -5.05
N ASN A 205 -1.62 -3.54 -4.80
CA ASN A 205 -0.82 -4.73 -4.47
C ASN A 205 0.08 -5.15 -5.65
N LEU A 206 -0.38 -4.93 -6.88
CA LEU A 206 0.41 -5.22 -8.08
C LEU A 206 1.58 -4.23 -8.23
N CYS A 207 1.32 -2.94 -8.07
CA CYS A 207 2.34 -1.89 -8.08
C CYS A 207 3.41 -2.15 -7.02
N CYS A 208 3.01 -2.51 -5.80
CA CYS A 208 3.93 -2.93 -4.72
C CYS A 208 4.88 -4.04 -5.16
N ALA A 209 4.38 -5.05 -5.89
CA ALA A 209 5.20 -6.18 -6.32
C ALA A 209 6.11 -5.88 -7.53
N THR A 210 5.76 -4.92 -8.39
CA THR A 210 6.47 -4.71 -9.67
C THR A 210 7.97 -4.38 -9.56
N PRO A 211 8.52 -3.70 -8.53
CA PRO A 211 9.95 -3.52 -8.39
C PRO A 211 10.75 -4.83 -8.29
N LEU A 212 10.11 -5.93 -7.85
CA LEU A 212 10.74 -7.24 -7.68
C LEU A 212 10.80 -8.05 -8.99
N LEU A 213 10.09 -7.64 -10.05
CA LEU A 213 10.11 -8.32 -11.35
C LEU A 213 11.51 -8.33 -12.00
N LYS A 214 12.35 -7.35 -11.67
CA LYS A 214 13.72 -7.25 -12.18
C LYS A 214 14.70 -8.16 -11.44
N ASP A 215 14.26 -8.81 -10.36
CA ASP A 215 15.13 -9.68 -9.57
C ASP A 215 15.49 -10.95 -10.32
N LYS A 216 16.76 -11.34 -10.27
CA LYS A 216 17.28 -12.50 -11.02
C LYS A 216 16.79 -13.84 -10.47
N ASN A 217 16.55 -13.92 -9.16
CA ASN A 217 16.19 -15.17 -8.49
C ASN A 217 14.66 -15.29 -8.35
N PHE A 218 13.99 -14.18 -8.08
CA PHE A 218 12.56 -14.17 -7.74
C PHE A 218 11.67 -13.50 -8.79
N GLY A 219 12.22 -12.85 -9.82
CA GLY A 219 11.43 -12.11 -10.82
C GLY A 219 10.35 -12.95 -11.50
N LEU A 220 10.68 -14.17 -11.93
CA LEU A 220 9.72 -15.12 -12.52
C LEU A 220 8.64 -15.58 -11.54
N GLU A 221 8.99 -15.73 -10.27
CA GLU A 221 8.05 -16.13 -9.23
C GLU A 221 7.04 -15.01 -8.92
N ILE A 222 7.51 -13.75 -8.91
CA ILE A 222 6.65 -12.57 -8.78
C ILE A 222 5.75 -12.41 -10.00
N GLU A 223 6.29 -12.58 -11.20
CA GLU A 223 5.49 -12.54 -12.43
C GLU A 223 4.37 -13.58 -12.40
N LYS A 224 4.68 -14.82 -11.96
CA LYS A 224 3.68 -15.87 -11.77
C LYS A 224 2.63 -15.47 -10.73
N ALA A 225 3.03 -14.93 -9.59
CA ALA A 225 2.10 -14.50 -8.54
C ALA A 225 1.17 -13.36 -9.02
N ILE A 226 1.69 -12.40 -9.79
CA ILE A 226 0.89 -11.34 -10.43
C ILE A 226 -0.12 -11.96 -11.41
N ASN A 227 0.31 -12.89 -12.27
CA ASN A 227 -0.60 -13.57 -13.21
C ASN A 227 -1.71 -14.33 -12.48
N GLU A 228 -1.35 -15.09 -11.43
CA GLU A 228 -2.30 -15.85 -10.61
C GLU A 228 -3.30 -14.95 -9.88
N SER A 229 -2.86 -13.76 -9.44
CA SER A 229 -3.73 -12.77 -8.79
C SER A 229 -4.89 -12.32 -9.67
N LEU A 230 -4.74 -12.39 -11.00
CA LEU A 230 -5.74 -11.86 -11.95
C LEU A 230 -6.63 -12.94 -12.57
N ILE A 231 -6.47 -14.22 -12.21
CA ILE A 231 -7.19 -15.35 -12.85
C ILE A 231 -8.71 -15.22 -12.72
N PHE A 232 -9.21 -14.65 -11.63
CA PHE A 232 -10.65 -14.49 -11.41
C PHE A 232 -11.28 -13.37 -12.26
N LEU A 233 -10.45 -12.52 -12.90
CA LEU A 233 -10.92 -11.43 -13.74
C LEU A 233 -11.06 -11.86 -15.21
N PRO A 234 -11.99 -11.24 -15.97
CA PRO A 234 -12.04 -11.42 -17.42
C PRO A 234 -10.71 -11.06 -18.09
N LYS A 235 -10.28 -11.84 -19.09
CA LYS A 235 -8.99 -11.66 -19.80
C LYS A 235 -8.76 -10.23 -20.32
N GLU A 236 -9.79 -9.57 -20.83
CA GLU A 236 -9.70 -8.19 -21.30
C GLU A 236 -9.34 -7.21 -20.16
N ILE A 237 -9.92 -7.42 -18.97
CA ILE A 237 -9.66 -6.59 -17.79
C ILE A 237 -8.26 -6.87 -17.24
N ALA A 238 -7.86 -8.14 -17.17
CA ALA A 238 -6.50 -8.51 -16.79
C ALA A 238 -5.46 -7.86 -17.74
N SER A 239 -5.69 -7.89 -19.05
CA SER A 239 -4.82 -7.22 -20.04
C SER A 239 -4.72 -5.70 -19.81
N LYS A 240 -5.83 -5.04 -19.47
CA LYS A 240 -5.85 -3.62 -19.11
C LYS A 240 -5.05 -3.34 -17.83
N ILE A 241 -5.17 -4.19 -16.81
CA ILE A 241 -4.37 -4.10 -15.58
C ILE A 241 -2.87 -4.23 -15.90
N PHE A 242 -2.47 -5.19 -16.73
CA PHE A 242 -1.07 -5.33 -17.16
C PHE A 242 -0.52 -4.06 -17.82
N ARG A 243 -1.32 -3.39 -18.66
CA ARG A 243 -0.93 -2.11 -19.28
C ARG A 243 -0.74 -1.01 -18.23
N VAL A 244 -1.60 -0.96 -17.22
CA VAL A 244 -1.49 0.03 -16.14
C VAL A 244 -0.24 -0.22 -15.30
N ILE A 245 0.00 -1.45 -14.85
CA ILE A 245 1.18 -1.73 -14.01
C ILE A 245 2.49 -1.61 -14.79
N LYS A 246 2.48 -1.81 -16.12
CA LYS A 246 3.66 -1.53 -16.96
C LYS A 246 4.10 -0.06 -16.90
N ALA A 247 3.18 0.85 -16.58
CA ALA A 247 3.52 2.26 -16.41
C ALA A 247 4.52 2.53 -15.29
N THR A 248 4.66 1.62 -14.32
CA THR A 248 5.61 1.76 -13.22
C THR A 248 7.07 1.72 -13.71
N GLU A 249 7.34 1.18 -14.90
CA GLU A 249 8.66 1.27 -15.57
C GLU A 249 9.10 2.72 -15.81
N LYS A 250 8.15 3.66 -15.87
CA LYS A 250 8.41 5.09 -16.08
C LYS A 250 8.52 5.87 -14.78
N PHE A 251 8.36 5.22 -13.62
CA PHE A 251 8.36 5.93 -12.34
C PHE A 251 9.75 6.44 -11.99
N GLY A 252 9.83 7.75 -11.75
CA GLY A 252 11.02 8.43 -11.28
C GLY A 252 11.10 8.45 -9.76
N LEU A 253 11.81 9.45 -9.24
CA LEU A 253 11.92 9.73 -7.79
C LEU A 253 10.85 10.71 -7.29
N ASP A 254 10.11 11.38 -8.19
CA ASP A 254 9.06 12.33 -7.83
C ASP A 254 7.71 11.61 -7.70
N THR A 255 7.22 11.50 -6.46
CA THR A 255 5.96 10.83 -6.14
C THR A 255 4.76 11.47 -6.82
N HIS A 256 4.69 12.81 -6.92
CA HIS A 256 3.56 13.50 -7.56
C HIS A 256 3.54 13.27 -9.07
N GLN A 257 4.70 13.24 -9.71
CA GLN A 257 4.82 12.88 -11.12
C GLN A 257 4.41 11.43 -11.35
N ASN A 258 4.81 10.50 -10.48
CA ASN A 258 4.42 9.10 -10.55
C ASN A 258 2.90 8.92 -10.40
N ILE A 259 2.27 9.69 -9.50
CA ILE A 259 0.81 9.74 -9.33
C ILE A 259 0.12 10.19 -10.63
N GLU A 260 0.64 11.22 -11.31
CA GLU A 260 0.06 11.68 -12.58
C GLU A 260 0.20 10.62 -13.67
N ILE A 261 1.38 9.97 -13.78
CA ILE A 261 1.63 8.90 -14.76
C ILE A 261 0.62 7.76 -14.56
N LEU A 262 0.48 7.27 -13.33
CA LEU A 262 -0.43 6.16 -13.04
C LEU A 262 -1.89 6.56 -13.27
N SER A 263 -2.26 7.79 -12.86
CA SER A 263 -3.61 8.33 -13.06
C SER A 263 -4.00 8.37 -14.53
N VAL A 264 -3.10 8.81 -15.42
CA VAL A 264 -3.31 8.80 -16.88
C VAL A 264 -3.62 7.39 -17.38
N GLU A 265 -2.88 6.38 -16.92
CA GLU A 265 -3.07 5.00 -17.35
C GLU A 265 -4.36 4.37 -16.79
N ILE A 266 -4.76 4.71 -15.56
CA ILE A 266 -6.08 4.36 -15.00
C ILE A 266 -7.20 4.91 -15.89
N VAL A 267 -7.15 6.20 -16.25
CA VAL A 267 -8.17 6.83 -17.10
C VAL A 267 -8.25 6.15 -18.47
N LYS A 268 -7.11 5.94 -19.13
CA LYS A 268 -7.05 5.33 -20.46
C LYS A 268 -7.61 3.90 -20.49
N ASN A 269 -7.36 3.11 -19.46
CA ASN A 269 -7.68 1.69 -19.48
C ASN A 269 -9.05 1.36 -18.86
N PHE A 270 -9.55 2.15 -17.91
CA PHE A 270 -10.79 1.83 -17.19
C PHE A 270 -11.92 2.84 -17.35
N ILE A 271 -11.66 4.05 -17.84
CA ILE A 271 -12.67 5.12 -17.86
C ILE A 271 -13.01 5.54 -19.29
N VAL A 272 -12.01 5.78 -20.14
CA VAL A 272 -12.23 6.14 -21.53
C VAL A 272 -12.53 4.87 -22.32
N LYS A 273 -13.67 4.83 -23.03
CA LYS A 273 -13.92 3.73 -23.98
C LYS A 273 -12.85 3.81 -25.09
N PRO A 274 -12.24 2.69 -25.51
CA PRO A 274 -11.48 2.71 -26.74
C PRO A 274 -12.39 3.22 -27.85
N ASN A 275 -11.93 4.22 -28.60
CA ASN A 275 -12.61 4.63 -29.83
C ASN A 275 -12.79 3.35 -30.66
N GLY A 276 -14.06 3.05 -30.98
CA GLY A 276 -14.43 1.89 -31.80
C GLY A 276 -13.81 1.95 -33.18
#